data_AF-A0A380DJ88-F1
#
_entry.id   AF-A0A380DJ88-F1
#
_cell.length_a   1.000
_cell.length_b   1.000
_cell.length_c   1.000
_cell.angle_alpha   90.00
_cell.angle_beta   90.00
_cell.angle_gamma   90.00
#
_symmetry.space_group_name_H-M   'P 1'
#
loop_
_entity.id
_entity.type
_entity.pdbx_description
1 polymer ?
#
loop_
_entity_poly.entity_id
_entity_poly.type
_entity_poly.pdbx_seq_one_letter_code
_entity_poly.pdbx_strand_id
1 'polypeptide(L)'
;MAGDVIARYKRMQGYDVRYLTGTDEHGQKIQEKAQKAGKTEIEYLDEMIAGIKQLWAKLEISNDDFIRTTEERHKHVVEQVFERLLKQGDIYLGEYEGWYSVPDETYYTESQLVDPQYENGKIIGGKSPDSGHEVELVKEESYFFNISKYTDRLLEFYDQNPDFIQPPSRKK
;
A
#
# COMPACT_ATOMS: atom_id res chain seq x y z
N MET A 1 -11.06 -6.76 -14.56
CA MET A 1 -12.08 -6.61 -15.62
C MET A 1 -11.95 -5.28 -16.37
N ALA A 2 -12.08 -4.11 -15.73
CA ALA A 2 -11.94 -2.82 -16.43
C ALA A 2 -10.60 -2.66 -17.18
N GLY A 3 -9.48 -2.99 -16.54
CA GLY A 3 -8.15 -2.97 -17.18
C GLY A 3 -8.04 -3.92 -18.38
N ASP A 4 -8.68 -5.10 -18.32
CA ASP A 4 -8.67 -6.08 -19.40
C ASP A 4 -9.37 -5.57 -20.66
N VAL A 5 -10.52 -4.90 -20.48
CA VAL A 5 -11.26 -4.27 -21.59
C VAL A 5 -10.38 -3.22 -22.28
N ILE A 6 -9.69 -2.38 -21.50
CA ILE A 6 -8.77 -1.36 -22.03
C ILE A 6 -7.62 -2.03 -22.78
N ALA A 7 -7.01 -3.07 -22.19
CA ALA A 7 -5.89 -3.78 -22.81
C ALA A 7 -6.30 -4.39 -24.16
N ARG A 8 -7.43 -5.10 -24.22
CA ARG A 8 -7.97 -5.69 -25.45
C ARG A 8 -8.31 -4.64 -26.50
N TYR A 9 -8.98 -3.56 -26.09
CA TYR A 9 -9.30 -2.44 -26.98
C TYR A 9 -8.03 -1.83 -27.58
N LYS A 10 -6.99 -1.60 -26.77
CA LYS A 10 -5.71 -1.07 -27.24
C LYS A 10 -4.96 -2.03 -28.16
N ARG A 11 -4.98 -3.34 -27.88
CA ARG A 11 -4.43 -4.35 -28.81
C ARG A 11 -5.16 -4.33 -30.16
N MET A 12 -6.49 -4.22 -30.16
CA MET A 12 -7.26 -4.08 -31.41
C MET A 12 -6.94 -2.79 -32.19
N GLN A 13 -6.53 -1.74 -31.50
CA GLN A 13 -6.04 -0.50 -32.12
C GLN A 13 -4.60 -0.59 -32.66
N GLY A 14 -3.92 -1.75 -32.53
CA GLY A 14 -2.56 -1.96 -33.03
C GLY A 14 -1.45 -1.50 -32.08
N TYR A 15 -1.76 -1.22 -30.81
CA TYR A 15 -0.73 -0.91 -29.81
C TYR A 15 -0.02 -2.18 -29.36
N ASP A 16 1.29 -2.06 -29.07
CA ASP A 16 2.02 -3.03 -28.26
C ASP A 16 1.62 -2.82 -26.79
N VAL A 17 0.88 -3.78 -26.23
CA VAL A 17 0.23 -3.65 -24.91
C VAL A 17 0.86 -4.61 -23.92
N ARG A 18 1.21 -4.08 -22.74
CA ARG A 18 1.53 -4.86 -21.54
C ARG A 18 0.51 -4.56 -20.45
N TYR A 19 -0.27 -5.56 -20.06
CA TYR A 19 -1.27 -5.50 -18.99
C TYR A 19 -0.80 -6.34 -17.79
N LEU A 20 -0.54 -5.67 -16.67
CA LEU A 20 -0.04 -6.28 -15.44
C LEU A 20 -1.14 -6.36 -14.37
N THR A 21 -1.17 -7.47 -13.64
CA THR A 21 -1.88 -7.64 -12.37
C THR A 21 -0.98 -8.38 -11.39
N GLY A 22 -1.38 -8.53 -10.13
CA GLY A 22 -0.58 -9.25 -9.15
C GLY A 22 -1.20 -9.34 -7.77
N THR A 23 -0.37 -9.75 -6.80
CA THR A 23 -0.71 -9.87 -5.38
C THR A 23 0.32 -9.17 -4.52
N ASP A 24 -0.17 -8.48 -3.49
CA ASP A 24 0.64 -7.97 -2.39
C ASP A 24 0.60 -8.98 -1.23
N GLU A 25 1.77 -9.41 -0.79
CA GLU A 25 1.97 -10.64 -0.03
C GLU A 25 2.78 -10.45 1.26
N HIS A 26 3.26 -9.24 1.54
CA HIS A 26 3.97 -8.93 2.79
C HIS A 26 3.05 -8.24 3.80
N GLY A 27 3.37 -8.37 5.09
CA GLY A 27 2.67 -7.67 6.18
C GLY A 27 2.19 -8.59 7.30
N GLN A 28 2.03 -8.03 8.49
CA GLN A 28 1.68 -8.75 9.72
C GLN A 28 0.38 -9.56 9.59
N LYS A 29 -0.62 -9.02 8.89
CA LYS A 29 -1.89 -9.70 8.62
C LYS A 29 -1.73 -11.07 7.94
N ILE A 30 -0.79 -11.18 7.00
CA ILE A 30 -0.52 -12.44 6.28
C ILE A 30 0.12 -13.45 7.24
N GLN A 31 1.09 -12.99 8.04
CA GLN A 31 1.73 -13.81 9.06
C GLN A 31 0.72 -14.38 10.05
N GLU A 32 -0.17 -13.57 10.59
CA GLU A 32 -1.20 -14.02 11.55
C GLU A 32 -2.17 -15.03 10.93
N LYS A 33 -2.58 -14.82 9.68
CA LYS A 33 -3.48 -15.74 8.97
C LYS A 33 -2.81 -17.08 8.67
N ALA A 34 -1.54 -17.06 8.24
CA ALA A 34 -0.76 -18.27 8.01
C ALA A 34 -0.60 -19.08 9.31
N GLN A 35 -0.26 -18.39 10.41
CA GLN A 35 -0.13 -19.01 11.74
C GLN A 35 -1.46 -19.61 12.23
N LYS A 36 -2.57 -18.88 12.11
CA LYS A 36 -3.92 -19.39 12.46
C LYS A 36 -4.31 -20.61 11.61
N ALA A 37 -3.84 -20.68 10.37
CA ALA A 37 -4.04 -21.83 9.48
C ALA A 37 -3.05 -22.98 9.70
N GLY A 38 -2.06 -22.82 10.59
CA GLY A 38 -1.02 -23.82 10.85
C GLY A 38 -0.08 -24.05 9.67
N LYS A 39 0.16 -23.03 8.84
CA LYS A 39 1.01 -23.08 7.64
C LYS A 39 2.13 -22.06 7.72
N THR A 40 3.19 -22.26 6.94
CA THR A 40 4.14 -21.17 6.67
C THR A 40 3.48 -20.07 5.84
N GLU A 41 4.02 -18.85 5.88
CA GLU A 41 3.49 -17.71 5.14
C GLU A 41 3.46 -17.99 3.63
N ILE A 42 4.52 -18.60 3.09
CA ILE A 42 4.60 -18.89 1.65
C ILE A 42 3.61 -19.98 1.22
N GLU A 43 3.40 -21.02 2.03
CA GLU A 43 2.39 -22.06 1.73
C GLU A 43 0.97 -21.48 1.74
N TYR A 44 0.66 -20.63 2.74
CA TYR A 44 -0.62 -19.95 2.82
C TYR A 44 -0.88 -19.05 1.61
N LEU A 45 0.14 -18.28 1.20
CA LEU A 45 0.07 -17.39 0.04
C LEU A 45 -0.07 -18.18 -1.27
N ASP A 46 0.72 -19.23 -1.47
CA ASP A 46 0.72 -20.02 -2.70
C ASP A 46 -0.65 -20.63 -3.00
N GLU A 47 -1.37 -21.12 -1.99
CA GLU A 47 -2.74 -21.63 -2.14
C GLU A 47 -3.73 -20.54 -2.56
N MET A 48 -3.68 -19.38 -1.90
CA MET A 48 -4.54 -18.25 -2.24
C MET A 48 -4.30 -17.76 -3.66
N ILE A 49 -3.02 -17.65 -4.05
CA ILE A 49 -2.60 -17.15 -5.36
C ILE A 49 -2.96 -18.12 -6.46
N ALA A 50 -2.88 -19.43 -6.22
CA ALA A 50 -3.39 -20.43 -7.14
C ALA A 50 -4.88 -20.20 -7.43
N GLY A 51 -5.69 -19.93 -6.41
CA GLY A 51 -7.11 -19.60 -6.55
C GLY A 51 -7.35 -18.30 -7.35
N ILE A 52 -6.58 -17.25 -7.07
CA ILE A 52 -6.67 -15.96 -7.79
C ILE A 52 -6.29 -16.14 -9.27
N LYS A 53 -5.21 -16.87 -9.56
CA LYS A 53 -4.79 -17.17 -10.95
C LYS A 53 -5.83 -18.00 -11.69
N GLN A 54 -6.45 -18.99 -11.04
CA GLN A 54 -7.55 -19.76 -11.60
C GLN A 54 -8.77 -18.89 -11.90
N LEU A 55 -9.11 -17.96 -10.99
CA LEU A 55 -10.19 -17.00 -11.23
C LEU A 55 -9.91 -16.11 -12.45
N TRP A 56 -8.69 -15.61 -12.59
CA TRP A 56 -8.30 -14.82 -13.76
C TRP A 56 -8.35 -15.61 -15.06
N ALA A 57 -7.93 -16.87 -15.04
CA ALA A 57 -8.08 -17.76 -16.19
C ALA A 57 -9.55 -18.02 -16.53
N LYS A 58 -10.40 -18.26 -15.52
CA LYS A 58 -11.85 -18.49 -15.69
C LYS A 58 -12.58 -17.26 -16.23
N LEU A 59 -12.12 -16.07 -15.86
CA LEU A 59 -12.62 -14.79 -16.37
C LEU A 59 -12.01 -14.42 -17.73
N GLU A 60 -11.15 -15.28 -18.29
CA GLU A 60 -10.44 -15.06 -19.55
C GLU A 60 -9.67 -13.71 -19.58
N ILE A 61 -9.07 -13.34 -18.45
CA ILE A 61 -8.28 -12.11 -18.37
C ILE A 61 -6.99 -12.26 -19.19
N SER A 62 -6.71 -11.25 -20.01
CA SER A 62 -5.59 -11.18 -20.93
C SER A 62 -4.39 -10.43 -20.35
N ASN A 63 -4.09 -10.61 -19.07
CA ASN A 63 -2.88 -10.02 -18.48
C ASN A 63 -1.64 -10.74 -19.02
N ASP A 64 -0.58 -9.97 -19.31
CA ASP A 64 0.67 -10.47 -19.88
C ASP A 64 1.66 -10.95 -18.81
N ASP A 65 1.43 -10.55 -17.56
CA ASP A 65 2.22 -10.94 -16.39
C ASP A 65 1.34 -10.96 -15.14
N PHE A 66 1.75 -11.73 -14.14
CA PHE A 66 1.16 -11.78 -12.81
C PHE A 66 2.30 -11.64 -11.79
N ILE A 67 2.48 -10.44 -11.24
CA ILE A 67 3.56 -10.14 -10.29
C ILE A 67 3.17 -10.56 -8.87
N ARG A 68 4.14 -11.07 -8.12
CA ARG A 68 4.02 -11.37 -6.69
C ARG A 68 5.07 -10.60 -5.92
N THR A 69 4.73 -9.97 -4.80
CA THR A 69 5.75 -9.21 -4.04
C THR A 69 6.80 -10.13 -3.38
N THR A 70 6.51 -11.42 -3.20
CA THR A 70 7.46 -12.45 -2.73
C THR A 70 8.49 -12.89 -3.79
N GLU A 71 8.27 -12.58 -5.07
CA GLU A 71 9.22 -12.94 -6.13
C GLU A 71 10.53 -12.16 -6.00
N GLU A 72 11.66 -12.84 -6.27
CA GLU A 72 13.00 -12.25 -6.16
C GLU A 72 13.17 -11.00 -7.03
N ARG A 73 12.57 -10.99 -8.23
CA ARG A 73 12.59 -9.83 -9.13
C ARG A 73 11.95 -8.58 -8.50
N HIS A 74 10.98 -8.74 -7.61
CA HIS A 74 10.34 -7.63 -6.92
C HIS A 74 11.16 -7.17 -5.72
N LYS A 75 11.57 -8.10 -4.85
CA LYS A 75 12.39 -7.83 -3.66
C LYS A 75 13.67 -7.06 -4.03
N HIS A 76 14.36 -7.52 -5.07
CA HIS A 76 15.56 -6.87 -5.57
C HIS A 76 15.33 -5.42 -6.02
N VAL A 77 14.19 -5.12 -6.63
CA VAL A 77 13.85 -3.75 -7.05
C VAL A 77 13.53 -2.88 -5.84
N VAL A 78 12.80 -3.40 -4.85
CA VAL A 78 12.48 -2.68 -3.61
C VAL A 78 13.75 -2.32 -2.84
N GLU A 79 14.66 -3.28 -2.67
CA GLU A 79 15.97 -3.06 -2.04
C GLU A 79 16.76 -1.95 -2.74
N GLN A 80 16.85 -1.99 -4.07
CA GLN A 80 17.56 -0.97 -4.84
C GLN A 80 16.90 0.42 -4.75
N VAL A 81 15.57 0.50 -4.80
CA VAL A 81 14.84 1.78 -4.65
C VAL A 81 15.08 2.36 -3.26
N PHE A 82 15.00 1.53 -2.22
CA PHE A 82 15.25 1.93 -0.85
C PHE A 82 16.69 2.44 -0.67
N GLU A 83 17.69 1.67 -1.10
CA GLU A 83 19.10 2.07 -1.03
C GLU A 83 19.37 3.38 -1.78
N ARG A 84 18.75 3.55 -2.96
CA ARG A 84 18.91 4.77 -3.76
C ARG A 84 18.36 5.99 -3.01
N LEU A 85 17.14 5.91 -2.49
CA LEU A 85 16.50 7.02 -1.78
C LEU A 85 17.23 7.34 -0.46
N LEU A 86 17.76 6.32 0.21
CA LEU A 86 18.62 6.49 1.38
C LEU A 86 19.93 7.22 1.02
N LYS A 87 20.63 6.79 -0.03
CA LYS A 87 21.87 7.44 -0.53
C LYS A 87 21.62 8.88 -1.00
N GLN A 88 20.43 9.19 -1.51
CA GLN A 88 20.03 10.54 -1.92
C GLN A 88 19.70 11.45 -0.73
N GLY A 89 19.59 10.91 0.48
CA GLY A 89 19.17 11.65 1.68
C GLY A 89 17.67 11.95 1.71
N ASP A 90 16.88 11.29 0.85
CA ASP A 90 15.43 11.43 0.85
C ASP A 90 14.76 10.50 1.88
N ILE A 91 15.45 9.42 2.26
CA ILE A 91 15.09 8.59 3.42
C ILE A 91 16.01 8.93 4.59
N TYR A 92 15.43 9.08 5.78
CA TYR A 92 16.16 9.33 7.02
C TYR A 92 15.56 8.54 8.18
N LEU A 93 16.37 8.23 9.18
CA LEU A 93 15.92 7.54 10.40
C LEU A 93 15.24 8.55 11.33
N GLY A 94 14.08 8.18 11.86
CA GLY A 94 13.35 8.97 12.84
C GLY A 94 12.58 8.07 13.80
N GLU A 95 11.74 8.69 14.61
CA GLU A 95 10.84 7.98 15.51
C GLU A 95 9.40 8.20 15.03
N TYR A 96 8.70 7.11 14.75
CA TYR A 96 7.28 7.12 14.47
C TYR A 96 6.53 7.03 15.78
N GLU A 97 5.72 8.05 16.07
CA GLU A 97 4.78 8.08 17.18
C GLU A 97 3.37 8.20 16.59
N GLY A 98 2.56 7.16 16.79
CA GLY A 98 1.20 7.09 16.24
C GLY A 98 0.28 6.26 17.11
N TRP A 99 -1.02 6.53 17.00
CA TRP A 99 -2.05 5.81 17.74
C TRP A 99 -2.54 4.63 16.92
N TYR A 100 -2.20 3.42 17.33
CA TYR A 100 -2.53 2.21 16.62
C TYR A 100 -3.79 1.56 17.19
N SER A 101 -4.72 1.17 16.32
CA SER A 101 -5.81 0.28 16.73
C SER A 101 -5.53 -1.12 16.22
N VAL A 102 -5.24 -2.06 17.14
CA VAL A 102 -5.00 -3.47 16.80
C VAL A 102 -6.18 -4.10 16.04
N PRO A 103 -7.45 -3.89 16.44
CA PRO A 103 -8.59 -4.47 15.72
C PRO A 103 -8.75 -3.94 14.28
N ASP A 104 -8.38 -2.67 14.04
CA ASP A 104 -8.51 -2.03 12.73
C ASP A 104 -7.22 -2.10 11.88
N GLU A 105 -6.12 -2.56 12.47
CA GLU A 105 -4.77 -2.57 11.89
C GLU A 105 -4.38 -1.21 11.27
N THR A 106 -4.82 -0.13 11.91
CA THR A 106 -4.73 1.23 11.34
C THR A 106 -4.08 2.17 12.34
N TYR A 107 -3.16 2.98 11.82
CA TYR A 107 -2.56 4.09 12.53
C TYR A 107 -3.39 5.35 12.33
N TYR A 108 -3.64 6.04 13.44
CA TYR A 108 -4.33 7.31 13.48
C TYR A 108 -3.39 8.38 14.02
N THR A 109 -3.50 9.58 13.45
CA THR A 109 -2.92 10.77 14.06
C THR A 109 -3.75 11.18 15.27
N GLU A 110 -3.14 11.93 16.18
CA GLU A 110 -3.83 12.54 17.32
C GLU A 110 -5.14 13.25 16.93
N SER A 111 -5.12 13.94 15.78
CA SER A 111 -6.26 14.72 15.27
C SER A 111 -7.44 13.87 14.76
N GLN A 112 -7.24 12.57 14.54
CA GLN A 112 -8.24 11.66 14.01
C GLN A 112 -8.94 10.81 15.08
N LEU A 113 -8.45 10.84 16.33
CA LEU A 113 -9.03 10.03 17.40
C LEU A 113 -10.40 10.54 17.84
N VAL A 114 -11.26 9.60 18.21
CA VAL A 114 -12.55 9.84 18.88
C VAL A 114 -12.38 9.66 20.38
N ASP A 115 -13.13 10.40 21.19
CA ASP A 115 -13.02 10.43 22.65
C ASP A 115 -11.55 10.58 23.15
N PRO A 116 -10.79 11.57 22.66
CA PRO A 116 -9.40 11.73 23.08
C PRO A 116 -9.31 11.98 24.59
N GLN A 117 -8.48 11.18 25.25
CA GLN A 117 -8.17 11.28 26.66
C GLN A 117 -6.98 12.20 26.85
N TYR A 118 -7.11 13.19 27.74
CA TYR A 118 -6.07 14.19 27.97
C TYR A 118 -5.51 14.13 29.37
N GLU A 119 -4.18 14.27 29.47
CA GLU A 119 -3.48 14.55 30.73
C GLU A 119 -2.50 15.70 30.50
N ASN A 120 -2.56 16.74 31.35
CA ASN A 120 -1.73 17.95 31.23
C ASN A 120 -1.76 18.61 29.83
N GLY A 121 -2.88 18.53 29.13
CA GLY A 121 -3.06 19.11 27.80
C GLY A 121 -2.46 18.29 26.64
N LYS A 122 -1.95 17.08 26.92
CA LYS A 122 -1.52 16.12 25.88
C LYS A 122 -2.50 14.97 25.76
N ILE A 123 -2.67 14.46 24.55
CA ILE A 123 -3.46 13.25 24.31
C ILE A 123 -2.65 12.06 24.81
N ILE A 124 -3.27 11.26 25.68
CA ILE A 124 -2.68 10.05 26.26
C ILE A 124 -3.46 8.79 25.89
N GLY A 125 -4.54 8.93 25.11
CA GLY A 125 -5.34 7.82 24.63
C GLY A 125 -6.54 8.31 23.83
N GLY A 126 -7.30 7.37 23.30
CA GLY A 126 -8.54 7.66 22.59
C GLY A 126 -9.11 6.39 21.98
N LYS A 127 -9.95 6.57 20.98
CA LYS A 127 -10.56 5.47 20.23
C LYS A 127 -10.44 5.70 18.74
N SER A 128 -10.43 4.59 18.00
CA SER A 128 -10.49 4.56 16.55
C SER A 128 -11.76 5.27 16.06
N PRO A 129 -11.65 6.16 15.05
CA PRO A 129 -12.81 6.76 14.39
C PRO A 129 -13.65 5.75 13.60
N ASP A 130 -13.06 4.63 13.19
CA ASP A 130 -13.73 3.65 12.34
C ASP A 130 -14.55 2.64 13.15
N SER A 131 -14.02 2.19 14.29
CA SER A 131 -14.60 1.10 15.08
C SER A 131 -14.98 1.46 16.51
N GLY A 132 -14.46 2.57 17.04
CA GLY A 132 -14.59 2.94 18.45
C GLY A 132 -13.75 2.08 19.41
N HIS A 133 -12.86 1.22 18.89
CA HIS A 133 -11.92 0.46 19.72
C HIS A 133 -10.83 1.36 20.32
N GLU A 134 -10.33 1.00 21.50
CA GLU A 134 -9.21 1.72 22.12
C GLU A 134 -7.96 1.65 21.22
N VAL A 135 -7.21 2.75 21.21
CA VAL A 135 -5.92 2.84 20.53
C VAL A 135 -4.78 2.78 21.54
N GLU A 136 -3.65 2.25 21.11
CA GLU A 136 -2.40 2.23 21.86
C GLU A 136 -1.36 3.16 21.22
N LEU A 137 -0.56 3.84 22.04
CA LEU A 137 0.54 4.65 21.54
C LEU A 137 1.69 3.73 21.15
N VAL A 138 1.99 3.69 19.86
CA VAL A 138 3.14 2.97 19.34
C VAL A 138 4.24 3.98 19.07
N LYS A 139 5.41 3.74 19.67
CA LYS A 139 6.65 4.44 19.35
C LYS A 139 7.67 3.43 18.81
N GLU A 140 8.03 3.60 17.55
CA GLU A 140 9.02 2.74 16.91
C GLU A 140 10.00 3.57 16.08
N GLU A 141 11.27 3.16 16.11
CA GLU A 141 12.25 3.72 15.20
C GLU A 141 11.92 3.27 13.78
N SER A 142 11.76 4.22 12.86
CA SER A 142 11.34 3.93 11.49
C SER A 142 12.05 4.85 10.50
N TYR A 143 12.18 4.38 9.26
CA TYR A 143 12.71 5.17 8.16
C TYR A 143 11.59 6.00 7.53
N PHE A 144 11.80 7.31 7.45
CA PHE A 144 10.86 8.26 6.87
C PHE A 144 11.33 8.71 5.50
N PHE A 145 10.40 8.81 4.55
CA PHE A 145 10.64 9.45 3.26
C PHE A 145 10.19 10.92 3.33
N ASN A 146 11.09 11.84 2.99
CA ASN A 146 10.82 13.28 3.00
C ASN A 146 9.93 13.70 1.81
N ILE A 147 8.65 13.32 1.86
CA ILE A 147 7.67 13.62 0.81
C ILE A 147 7.45 15.12 0.61
N SER A 148 7.58 15.94 1.67
CA SER A 148 7.31 17.39 1.61
C SER A 148 8.31 18.13 0.70
N LYS A 149 9.53 17.60 0.54
CA LYS A 149 10.51 18.08 -0.44
C LYS A 149 9.98 18.05 -1.89
N TYR A 150 8.98 17.22 -2.20
CA TYR A 150 8.47 17.03 -3.55
C TYR A 150 7.17 17.79 -3.84
N THR A 151 6.60 18.52 -2.88
CA THR A 151 5.30 19.18 -3.01
C THR A 151 5.24 20.09 -4.23
N ASP A 152 6.17 21.05 -4.38
CA ASP A 152 6.13 22.01 -5.49
C ASP A 152 6.26 21.33 -6.86
N ARG A 153 7.14 20.32 -6.97
CA ARG A 153 7.33 19.54 -8.19
C ARG A 153 6.08 18.74 -8.56
N LEU A 154 5.35 18.24 -7.56
CA LEU A 154 4.13 17.47 -7.77
C LEU A 154 2.99 18.38 -8.23
N LEU A 155 2.87 19.58 -7.65
CA LEU A 155 1.91 20.59 -8.08
C LEU A 155 2.17 21.06 -9.51
N GLU A 156 3.42 21.38 -9.84
CA GLU A 156 3.82 21.73 -11.20
C GLU A 156 3.48 20.61 -12.20
N PHE A 157 3.75 19.36 -11.85
CA PHE A 157 3.38 18.21 -12.68
C PHE A 157 1.86 18.14 -12.92
N TYR A 158 1.04 18.38 -11.89
CA TYR A 158 -0.42 18.39 -12.04
C TYR A 158 -0.95 19.56 -12.87
N ASP A 159 -0.26 20.70 -12.88
CA ASP A 159 -0.61 21.85 -13.72
C ASP A 159 -0.23 21.61 -15.19
N GLN A 160 0.92 20.97 -15.42
CA GLN A 160 1.38 20.60 -16.76
C GLN A 160 0.61 19.42 -17.37
N ASN A 161 0.01 18.56 -16.54
CA ASN A 161 -0.69 17.36 -16.96
C ASN A 161 -2.13 17.35 -16.41
N PRO A 162 -3.02 18.22 -16.95
CA PRO A 162 -4.35 18.44 -16.37
C PRO A 162 -5.23 17.18 -16.35
N ASP A 163 -4.99 16.25 -17.27
CA ASP A 163 -5.76 15.02 -17.40
C ASP A 163 -5.17 13.82 -16.64
N PHE A 164 -4.09 14.01 -15.86
CA PHE A 164 -3.40 12.92 -15.15
C PHE A 164 -4.29 12.21 -14.12
N ILE A 165 -5.13 12.97 -13.39
CA ILE A 165 -6.07 12.43 -12.40
C ILE A 165 -7.49 12.46 -12.98
N GLN A 166 -8.10 11.29 -13.12
CA GLN A 166 -9.46 11.13 -13.63
C GLN A 166 -10.35 10.38 -12.63
N PRO A 167 -11.63 10.80 -12.46
CA PRO A 167 -12.25 11.99 -13.03
C PRO A 167 -11.73 13.28 -12.38
N PRO A 168 -11.88 14.47 -13.01
CA PRO A 168 -11.33 15.72 -12.50
C PRO A 168 -11.81 16.10 -11.09
N SER A 169 -13.00 15.64 -10.69
CA SER A 169 -13.54 15.84 -9.33
C SER A 169 -12.73 15.17 -8.21
N ARG A 170 -11.79 14.27 -8.55
CA ARG A 170 -10.87 13.64 -7.60
C ARG A 170 -9.59 14.45 -7.38
N LYS A 171 -9.33 15.50 -8.18
CA LYS A 171 -8.23 16.45 -7.96
C LYS A 171 -8.63 17.37 -6.80
N LYS A 172 -8.35 16.94 -5.57
CA LYS A 172 -8.50 17.74 -4.33
C LYS A 172 -7.17 18.34 -3.94
#